data_AF-A0A1V5SDJ4-F1
#
_entry.id   AF-A0A1V5SDJ4-F1
#
_cell.length_a   1.000
_cell.length_b   1.000
_cell.length_c   1.000
_cell.angle_alpha   90.00
_cell.angle_beta   90.00
_cell.angle_gamma   90.00
#
_symmetry.space_group_name_H-M   'P 1'
#
loop_
_entity.id
_entity.type
_entity.pdbx_description
1 polymer ?
#
loop_
_entity_poly.entity_id
_entity_poly.type
_entity_poly.pdbx_seq_one_letter_code
_entity_poly.pdbx_strand_id
1 'polypeptide(L)'
;MKNDLKAFSIIFLSLFLLVGTSFYVIFYFNKSNIFSKISNPVNGASAITQISSFEDFNIGTNVNTDLASSPGEAKINLSEDLEIDIQGIYNADNSRLTVSDFDIDKLNVFDGNTSIDNYWGSDLSNQEPDFVTITWTIHLDSAYSISKLRVIRTVMLGALYLETSSDGINFTSRGTTSGMHEEGWQEFTLSDVTATFIRLRSVGAAGAGEGLTWVTKVHEFEVYGGSTSATHTSAATQIDGGDNFIEWETFTPSQSVPENTTLTYRFRSSTDGAAWDSWSEYQTYSGSAIDISELVTSVSGEDKYRYLQVESKFTSSDGVSTPTLSEYTVGYHTNVAPSTPTAMTAVVGQ
;
A
#
# COMPACT_ATOMS: atom_id res chain seq x y z
N MET A 1 69.55 14.18 60.57
CA MET A 1 68.57 15.29 60.48
C MET A 1 68.12 15.66 59.06
N LYS A 2 68.97 16.06 58.10
CA LYS A 2 68.49 16.39 56.74
C LYS A 2 67.92 15.21 55.93
N ASN A 3 68.41 14.00 56.18
CA ASN A 3 67.91 12.79 55.50
C ASN A 3 66.60 12.27 56.13
N ASP A 4 66.41 12.49 57.43
CA ASP A 4 65.20 12.05 58.14
C ASP A 4 63.96 12.87 57.74
N LEU A 5 64.15 14.16 57.45
CA LEU A 5 63.06 15.04 56.98
C LEU A 5 62.55 14.64 55.58
N LYS A 6 63.45 14.15 54.71
CA LYS A 6 63.07 13.68 53.38
C LYS A 6 62.28 12.37 53.45
N ALA A 7 62.70 11.45 54.32
CA ALA A 7 61.97 10.20 54.54
C ALA A 7 60.55 10.46 55.07
N PHE A 8 60.41 11.38 56.03
CA PHE A 8 59.11 11.75 56.59
C PHE A 8 58.18 12.39 55.54
N SER A 9 58.71 13.27 54.68
CA SER A 9 57.93 13.92 53.62
C SER A 9 57.44 12.93 52.56
N ILE A 10 58.24 11.92 52.21
CA ILE A 10 57.84 10.90 51.21
C ILE A 10 56.74 10.00 51.79
N ILE A 11 56.84 9.61 53.06
CA ILE A 11 55.82 8.80 53.74
C ILE A 11 54.50 9.57 53.88
N PHE A 12 54.57 10.86 54.23
CA PHE A 12 53.37 11.68 54.38
C PHE A 12 52.63 11.90 53.06
N LEU A 13 53.36 12.12 51.96
CA LEU A 13 52.79 12.30 50.62
C LEU A 13 52.14 11.01 50.10
N SER A 14 52.77 9.87 50.34
CA SER A 14 52.23 8.56 49.95
C SER A 14 50.99 8.18 50.74
N LEU A 15 50.91 8.54 52.03
CA LEU A 15 49.70 8.36 52.83
C LEU A 15 48.53 9.23 52.31
N PHE A 16 48.80 10.48 51.94
CA PHE A 16 47.78 11.39 51.41
C PHE A 16 47.20 10.93 50.08
N LEU A 17 48.06 10.41 49.19
CA LEU A 17 47.63 9.80 47.92
C LEU A 17 46.77 8.57 48.15
N LEU A 18 47.16 7.68 49.08
CA LEU A 18 46.41 6.46 49.38
C LEU A 18 45.02 6.76 49.94
N VAL A 19 44.92 7.72 50.86
CA VAL A 19 43.64 8.15 51.45
C VAL A 19 42.77 8.83 50.39
N GLY A 20 43.34 9.72 49.57
CA GLY A 20 42.63 10.39 48.48
C GLY A 20 42.04 9.42 47.45
N THR A 21 42.82 8.42 47.02
CA THR A 21 42.34 7.39 46.08
C THR A 21 41.27 6.51 46.70
N SER A 22 41.39 6.20 48.00
CA SER A 22 40.39 5.39 48.72
C SER A 22 39.05 6.11 48.80
N PHE A 23 39.05 7.42 49.12
CA PHE A 23 37.84 8.24 49.13
C PHE A 23 37.21 8.37 47.74
N TYR A 24 38.01 8.55 46.69
CA TYR A 24 37.50 8.62 45.31
C TYR A 24 36.81 7.32 44.88
N VAL A 25 37.42 6.17 45.18
CA VAL A 25 36.85 4.84 44.88
C VAL A 25 35.55 4.62 45.65
N ILE A 26 35.51 4.91 46.95
CA ILE A 26 34.29 4.78 47.77
C ILE A 26 33.18 5.70 47.25
N PHE A 27 33.49 6.93 46.85
CA PHE A 27 32.49 7.84 46.27
C PHE A 27 31.98 7.35 44.91
N TYR A 28 32.87 6.82 44.06
CA TYR A 28 32.50 6.32 42.74
C TYR A 28 31.61 5.07 42.82
N PHE A 29 31.96 4.12 43.71
CA PHE A 29 31.13 2.93 43.95
C PHE A 29 29.81 3.24 44.66
N ASN A 30 29.78 4.18 45.60
CA ASN A 30 28.52 4.58 46.24
C ASN A 30 27.62 5.41 45.31
N LYS A 31 28.18 6.21 44.40
CA LYS A 31 27.37 6.96 43.41
C LYS A 31 26.64 6.00 42.45
N SER A 32 27.24 4.86 42.11
CA SER A 32 26.59 3.82 41.30
C SER A 32 25.45 3.11 42.04
N ASN A 33 25.56 2.89 43.35
CA ASN A 33 24.55 2.16 44.14
C ASN A 33 23.45 3.05 44.74
N ILE A 34 23.67 4.36 44.90
CA ILE A 34 22.66 5.29 45.45
C ILE A 34 21.66 5.75 44.38
N PHE A 35 22.01 5.64 43.10
CA PHE A 35 21.10 5.96 41.98
C PHE A 35 20.39 4.74 41.38
N SER A 36 20.62 3.51 41.88
CA SER A 36 19.64 2.43 41.74
C SER A 36 18.50 2.67 42.73
N LYS A 37 17.89 3.86 42.68
CA LYS A 37 16.51 3.98 43.11
C LYS A 37 15.80 2.93 42.27
N ILE A 38 15.26 1.96 42.98
CA ILE A 38 14.20 1.10 42.50
C ILE A 38 13.09 2.07 42.06
N SER A 39 13.20 2.58 40.83
CA SER A 39 12.03 2.98 40.08
C SER A 39 11.34 1.66 39.89
N ASN A 40 10.47 1.30 40.84
CA ASN A 40 9.37 0.42 40.50
C ASN A 40 8.81 1.03 39.22
N PRO A 41 8.93 0.35 38.07
CA PRO A 41 8.28 0.85 36.87
C PRO A 41 6.84 1.07 37.31
N VAL A 42 6.43 2.33 37.31
CA VAL A 42 5.02 2.63 37.50
C VAL A 42 4.41 1.96 36.29
N ASN A 43 3.75 0.82 36.49
CA ASN A 43 3.05 0.14 35.41
C ASN A 43 2.07 1.17 34.85
N GLY A 44 2.42 1.73 33.69
CA GLY A 44 1.58 2.70 33.03
C GLY A 44 0.27 2.03 32.63
N ALA A 45 -0.75 2.85 32.46
CA ALA A 45 -2.01 2.35 31.96
C ALA A 45 -1.87 2.00 30.47
N SER A 46 -2.27 0.78 30.09
CA SER A 46 -2.56 0.45 28.70
C SER A 46 -3.82 1.21 28.26
N ALA A 47 -3.75 1.78 27.08
CA ALA A 47 -4.84 2.46 26.40
C ALA A 47 -5.05 1.85 25.02
N ILE A 48 -6.22 2.11 24.42
CA ILE A 48 -6.59 1.59 23.10
C ILE A 48 -7.13 2.70 22.22
N THR A 49 -6.84 2.62 20.93
CA THR A 49 -7.51 3.36 19.86
C THR A 49 -8.22 2.36 18.95
N GLN A 50 -9.49 2.61 18.63
CA GLN A 50 -10.33 1.73 17.81
C GLN A 50 -10.74 2.42 16.53
N ILE A 51 -10.75 1.67 15.42
CA ILE A 51 -11.27 2.05 14.10
C ILE A 51 -12.35 1.04 13.75
N SER A 52 -13.61 1.49 13.63
CA SER A 52 -14.74 0.55 13.51
C SER A 52 -15.95 1.09 12.76
N SER A 53 -15.92 2.34 12.28
CA SER A 53 -17.05 2.94 11.57
C SER A 53 -16.74 3.20 10.09
N PHE A 54 -17.79 3.36 9.29
CA PHE A 54 -17.67 3.80 7.91
C PHE A 54 -16.92 5.12 7.82
N GLU A 55 -17.25 6.08 8.69
CA GLU A 55 -16.58 7.37 8.79
C GLU A 55 -15.09 7.18 9.05
N ASP A 56 -14.71 6.29 9.98
CA ASP A 56 -13.29 6.05 10.27
C ASP A 56 -12.54 5.51 9.03
N PHE A 57 -13.10 4.51 8.34
CA PHE A 57 -12.45 3.97 7.14
C PHE A 57 -12.39 5.00 6.00
N ASN A 58 -13.40 5.87 5.87
CA ASN A 58 -13.51 6.84 4.79
C ASN A 58 -12.58 8.06 4.94
N ILE A 59 -12.10 8.37 6.16
CA ILE A 59 -11.10 9.45 6.36
C ILE A 59 -9.71 9.03 5.84
N GLY A 60 -9.46 7.72 5.76
CA GLY A 60 -8.22 7.14 5.24
C GLY A 60 -8.06 7.23 3.71
N THR A 61 -6.94 6.70 3.21
CA THR A 61 -6.72 6.49 1.77
C THR A 61 -7.24 5.12 1.36
N ASN A 62 -7.95 5.08 0.23
CA ASN A 62 -8.71 3.94 -0.23
C ASN A 62 -8.34 3.66 -1.70
N VAL A 63 -7.76 2.49 -1.97
CA VAL A 63 -7.43 2.05 -3.35
C VAL A 63 -8.14 0.73 -3.60
N ASN A 64 -9.07 0.74 -4.57
CA ASN A 64 -9.92 -0.40 -4.93
C ASN A 64 -10.72 -1.00 -3.75
N THR A 65 -10.95 -0.22 -2.69
CA THR A 65 -11.78 -0.65 -1.56
C THR A 65 -13.25 -0.31 -1.82
N ASP A 66 -14.13 -1.20 -1.37
CA ASP A 66 -15.57 -0.96 -1.30
C ASP A 66 -15.96 -0.72 0.16
N LEU A 67 -16.30 0.53 0.46
CA LEU A 67 -16.85 0.96 1.75
C LEU A 67 -18.37 1.18 1.68
N ALA A 68 -18.93 1.21 0.47
CA ALA A 68 -20.29 1.69 0.22
C ALA A 68 -21.32 0.56 0.29
N SER A 69 -21.01 -0.62 -0.23
CA SER A 69 -21.96 -1.74 -0.23
C SER A 69 -22.12 -2.40 1.15
N SER A 70 -21.18 -2.17 2.06
CA SER A 70 -21.21 -2.69 3.43
C SER A 70 -20.64 -1.64 4.40
N PRO A 71 -21.43 -0.62 4.79
CA PRO A 71 -20.96 0.43 5.68
C PRO A 71 -20.40 -0.12 7.00
N GLY A 72 -19.20 0.30 7.36
CA GLY A 72 -18.46 -0.20 8.52
C GLY A 72 -17.51 -1.36 8.21
N GLU A 73 -17.42 -1.79 6.95
CA GLU A 73 -16.43 -2.77 6.51
C GLU A 73 -15.59 -2.22 5.37
N ALA A 74 -14.30 -2.54 5.38
CA ALA A 74 -13.42 -2.39 4.23
C ALA A 74 -13.22 -3.76 3.56
N LYS A 75 -13.42 -3.82 2.25
CA LYS A 75 -13.21 -5.03 1.42
C LYS A 75 -12.80 -4.65 0.00
N ILE A 76 -12.45 -5.64 -0.80
CA ILE A 76 -12.13 -5.42 -2.22
C ILE A 76 -13.39 -5.00 -2.99
N ASN A 77 -13.28 -3.95 -3.81
CA ASN A 77 -14.34 -3.57 -4.73
C ASN A 77 -14.33 -4.50 -5.96
N LEU A 78 -15.24 -5.49 -5.94
CA LEU A 78 -15.46 -6.42 -7.04
C LEU A 78 -16.56 -5.95 -8.02
N SER A 79 -16.95 -4.68 -8.00
CA SER A 79 -18.00 -4.20 -8.90
C SER A 79 -17.60 -4.43 -10.37
N GLU A 80 -18.44 -5.18 -11.08
CA GLU A 80 -18.30 -5.42 -12.53
C GLU A 80 -18.45 -4.14 -13.36
N ASP A 81 -18.93 -3.04 -12.78
CA ASP A 81 -19.09 -1.74 -13.43
C ASP A 81 -18.04 -0.72 -12.96
N LEU A 82 -17.04 -1.13 -12.17
CA LEU A 82 -15.92 -0.27 -11.84
C LEU A 82 -15.01 -0.14 -13.07
N GLU A 83 -14.86 1.07 -13.57
CA GLU A 83 -13.85 1.37 -14.57
C GLU A 83 -12.45 1.28 -13.96
N ILE A 84 -11.56 0.54 -14.61
CA ILE A 84 -10.16 0.45 -14.24
C ILE A 84 -9.46 1.72 -14.72
N ASP A 85 -8.84 2.45 -13.80
CA ASP A 85 -8.12 3.70 -14.07
C ASP A 85 -6.80 3.45 -14.84
N ILE A 86 -6.91 3.22 -16.15
CA ILE A 86 -5.77 3.02 -17.05
C ILE A 86 -4.84 4.23 -17.02
N GLN A 87 -5.39 5.44 -16.88
CA GLN A 87 -4.58 6.67 -16.84
C GLN A 87 -3.72 6.73 -15.57
N GLY A 88 -4.28 6.40 -14.41
CA GLY A 88 -3.55 6.25 -13.15
C GLY A 88 -2.46 5.19 -13.24
N ILE A 89 -2.76 4.03 -13.81
CA ILE A 89 -1.80 2.93 -14.04
C ILE A 89 -0.63 3.39 -14.91
N TYR A 90 -0.90 4.11 -16.00
CA TYR A 90 0.14 4.68 -16.88
C TYR A 90 0.96 5.77 -16.19
N ASN A 91 0.33 6.67 -15.44
CA ASN A 91 1.01 7.76 -14.73
C ASN A 91 1.94 7.23 -13.63
N ALA A 92 1.61 6.09 -13.01
CA ALA A 92 2.46 5.43 -12.03
C ALA A 92 3.75 4.86 -12.64
N ASP A 93 3.68 4.34 -13.86
CA ASP A 93 4.82 3.83 -14.63
C ASP A 93 4.50 3.79 -16.13
N ASN A 94 5.06 4.77 -16.86
CA ASN A 94 4.78 4.95 -18.28
C ASN A 94 5.32 3.82 -19.17
N SER A 95 6.23 2.99 -18.65
CA SER A 95 6.79 1.85 -19.39
C SER A 95 5.79 0.69 -19.54
N ARG A 96 4.69 0.72 -18.78
CA ARG A 96 3.59 -0.25 -18.86
C ARG A 96 2.84 -0.21 -20.19
N LEU A 97 2.88 0.93 -20.88
CA LEU A 97 2.21 1.10 -22.16
C LEU A 97 3.21 0.96 -23.32
N THR A 98 2.98 -0.04 -24.16
CA THR A 98 3.75 -0.27 -25.38
C THR A 98 2.85 -0.22 -26.60
N VAL A 99 3.34 0.39 -27.67
CA VAL A 99 2.70 0.36 -28.99
C VAL A 99 3.69 -0.13 -30.03
N SER A 100 3.21 -0.81 -31.07
CA SER A 100 4.06 -1.18 -32.20
C SER A 100 4.31 -0.02 -33.16
N ASP A 101 3.44 1.00 -33.14
CA ASP A 101 3.47 2.17 -34.01
C ASP A 101 2.67 3.34 -33.39
N PHE A 102 2.87 4.56 -33.88
CA PHE A 102 2.18 5.80 -33.47
C PHE A 102 2.32 6.13 -31.96
N ASP A 103 3.56 6.13 -31.45
CA ASP A 103 3.84 6.38 -30.03
C ASP A 103 3.36 7.76 -29.52
N ILE A 104 3.33 8.78 -30.40
CA ILE A 104 2.91 10.14 -30.03
C ILE A 104 1.42 10.23 -29.65
N ASP A 105 0.58 9.34 -30.18
CA ASP A 105 -0.87 9.38 -30.03
C ASP A 105 -1.41 8.30 -29.09
N LYS A 106 -0.54 7.47 -28.50
CA LYS A 106 -0.96 6.29 -27.72
C LYS A 106 -1.81 6.60 -26.48
N LEU A 107 -1.79 7.84 -26.00
CA LEU A 107 -2.58 8.28 -24.84
C LEU A 107 -4.02 8.66 -25.22
N ASN A 108 -4.28 8.94 -26.50
CA ASN A 108 -5.62 9.26 -27.03
C ASN A 108 -6.58 8.06 -26.94
N VAL A 109 -6.14 6.92 -26.40
CA VAL A 109 -6.93 5.70 -26.25
C VAL A 109 -7.69 5.69 -24.92
N PHE A 110 -7.31 6.50 -23.94
CA PHE A 110 -7.88 6.46 -22.57
C PHE A 110 -7.83 7.84 -21.90
N ASP A 111 -7.95 8.91 -22.69
CA ASP A 111 -7.90 10.28 -22.19
C ASP A 111 -9.29 10.89 -21.95
N GLY A 112 -10.36 10.12 -22.17
CA GLY A 112 -11.75 10.54 -22.07
C GLY A 112 -12.24 11.41 -23.24
N ASN A 113 -11.39 11.70 -24.24
CA ASN A 113 -11.73 12.54 -25.37
C ASN A 113 -12.14 11.71 -26.58
N THR A 114 -13.45 11.55 -26.74
CA THR A 114 -14.08 10.73 -27.79
C THR A 114 -14.19 11.42 -29.16
N SER A 115 -13.47 12.53 -29.38
CA SER A 115 -13.48 13.26 -30.66
C SER A 115 -12.90 12.42 -31.79
N ILE A 116 -13.45 12.54 -33.00
CA ILE A 116 -12.95 11.83 -34.19
C ILE A 116 -11.52 12.24 -34.59
N ASP A 117 -11.09 13.44 -34.19
CA ASP A 117 -9.73 13.94 -34.42
C ASP A 117 -8.74 13.50 -33.33
N ASN A 118 -9.22 12.89 -32.25
CA ASN A 118 -8.43 12.35 -31.16
C ASN A 118 -8.40 10.82 -31.28
N TYR A 119 -7.27 10.24 -31.68
CA TYR A 119 -7.17 8.80 -31.82
C TYR A 119 -5.74 8.30 -31.80
N TRP A 120 -5.57 7.02 -31.49
CA TRP A 120 -4.39 6.23 -31.83
C TRP A 120 -4.72 5.32 -33.01
N GLY A 121 -3.82 5.25 -34.00
CA GLY A 121 -4.04 4.40 -35.17
C GLY A 121 -3.19 4.80 -36.36
N SER A 122 -3.25 4.01 -37.42
CA SER A 122 -2.42 4.22 -38.61
C SER A 122 -3.15 4.91 -39.77
N ASP A 123 -2.45 5.85 -40.41
CA ASP A 123 -2.68 6.23 -41.80
C ASP A 123 -1.72 5.42 -42.68
N LEU A 124 -2.24 4.43 -43.39
CA LEU A 124 -1.48 3.63 -44.35
C LEU A 124 -1.42 4.27 -45.74
N SER A 125 -1.61 5.59 -45.85
CA SER A 125 -1.67 6.31 -47.12
C SER A 125 -0.44 6.17 -48.00
N ASN A 126 0.70 5.76 -47.43
CA ASN A 126 1.98 5.63 -48.13
C ASN A 126 2.66 4.26 -47.99
N GLN A 127 1.93 3.22 -47.57
CA GLN A 127 2.48 1.87 -47.39
C GLN A 127 2.10 0.96 -48.56
N GLU A 128 3.07 0.17 -49.03
CA GLU A 128 2.87 -0.91 -50.02
C GLU A 128 1.78 -1.90 -49.55
N PRO A 129 1.10 -2.64 -50.45
CA PRO A 129 -0.15 -3.36 -50.21
C PRO A 129 -0.08 -4.60 -49.28
N ASP A 130 0.84 -4.64 -48.33
CA ASP A 130 0.98 -5.73 -47.37
C ASP A 130 0.00 -5.60 -46.18
N PHE A 131 -0.32 -6.72 -45.55
CA PHE A 131 -1.10 -6.70 -44.31
C PHE A 131 -0.28 -6.07 -43.20
N VAL A 132 -0.80 -5.00 -42.61
CA VAL A 132 -0.18 -4.36 -41.46
C VAL A 132 -0.90 -4.79 -40.19
N THR A 133 -0.12 -5.18 -39.18
CA THR A 133 -0.62 -5.43 -37.83
C THR A 133 -0.02 -4.38 -36.90
N ILE A 134 -0.88 -3.64 -36.19
CA ILE A 134 -0.45 -2.73 -35.13
C ILE A 134 -1.07 -3.14 -33.80
N THR A 135 -0.35 -2.90 -32.72
CA THR A 135 -0.77 -3.24 -31.36
C THR A 135 -0.59 -2.07 -30.40
N TRP A 136 -1.54 -1.93 -29.48
CA TRP A 136 -1.47 -1.11 -28.28
C TRP A 136 -1.65 -2.05 -27.09
N THR A 137 -0.70 -2.09 -26.16
CA THR A 137 -0.69 -3.05 -25.04
C THR A 137 -0.36 -2.36 -23.73
N ILE A 138 -1.22 -2.51 -22.73
CA ILE A 138 -1.02 -2.00 -21.38
C ILE A 138 -0.81 -3.15 -20.39
N HIS A 139 0.20 -3.01 -19.53
CA HIS A 139 0.41 -3.83 -18.33
C HIS A 139 -0.34 -3.18 -17.15
N LEU A 140 -1.30 -3.89 -16.57
CA LEU A 140 -2.18 -3.39 -15.51
C LEU A 140 -1.56 -3.41 -14.11
N ASP A 141 -0.29 -3.82 -13.96
CA ASP A 141 0.47 -3.97 -12.70
C ASP A 141 0.08 -5.10 -11.76
N SER A 142 -1.16 -5.52 -11.84
CA SER A 142 -1.73 -6.60 -11.07
C SER A 142 -2.82 -7.28 -11.89
N ALA A 143 -3.32 -8.40 -11.38
CA ALA A 143 -4.40 -9.11 -12.02
C ALA A 143 -5.73 -8.42 -11.71
N TYR A 144 -6.53 -8.15 -12.74
CA TYR A 144 -7.90 -7.64 -12.61
C TYR A 144 -8.90 -8.67 -13.09
N SER A 145 -10.05 -8.74 -12.41
CA SER A 145 -11.22 -9.47 -12.90
C SER A 145 -11.97 -8.56 -13.88
N ILE A 146 -11.77 -8.78 -15.18
CA ILE A 146 -12.34 -7.97 -16.25
C ILE A 146 -13.72 -8.51 -16.62
N SER A 147 -14.75 -7.71 -16.38
CA SER A 147 -16.14 -7.99 -16.68
C SER A 147 -16.60 -7.38 -18.00
N LYS A 148 -15.98 -6.29 -18.44
CA LYS A 148 -16.41 -5.58 -19.65
C LYS A 148 -15.27 -4.80 -20.30
N LEU A 149 -15.20 -4.85 -21.63
CA LEU A 149 -14.34 -4.01 -22.44
C LEU A 149 -15.23 -3.17 -23.35
N ARG A 150 -14.91 -1.90 -23.55
CA ARG A 150 -15.58 -1.11 -24.58
C ARG A 150 -14.64 -0.20 -25.33
N VAL A 151 -14.94 0.02 -26.60
CA VAL A 151 -14.07 0.79 -27.51
C VAL A 151 -14.91 1.70 -28.40
N ILE A 152 -14.45 2.93 -28.59
CA ILE A 152 -14.86 3.80 -29.69
C ILE A 152 -13.75 3.77 -30.72
N ARG A 153 -14.13 3.48 -31.96
CA ARG A 153 -13.18 3.37 -33.07
C ARG A 153 -13.79 3.84 -34.38
N THR A 154 -12.93 4.20 -35.31
CA THR A 154 -13.29 4.35 -36.72
C THR A 154 -12.50 3.32 -37.53
N VAL A 155 -13.20 2.40 -38.20
CA VAL A 155 -12.58 1.40 -39.09
C VAL A 155 -13.21 1.48 -40.46
N MET A 156 -12.36 1.56 -41.48
CA MET A 156 -12.77 1.45 -42.89
C MET A 156 -12.46 0.05 -43.42
N LEU A 157 -11.27 -0.49 -43.17
CA LEU A 157 -10.85 -1.80 -43.66
C LEU A 157 -9.99 -2.52 -42.62
N GLY A 158 -10.53 -3.59 -42.03
CA GLY A 158 -9.79 -4.43 -41.09
C GLY A 158 -10.64 -4.97 -39.94
N ALA A 159 -9.94 -5.57 -38.99
CA ALA A 159 -10.49 -6.03 -37.72
C ALA A 159 -9.68 -5.46 -36.56
N LEU A 160 -10.37 -5.05 -35.50
CA LEU A 160 -9.77 -4.73 -34.20
C LEU A 160 -10.10 -5.88 -33.26
N TYR A 161 -9.07 -6.52 -32.73
CA TYR A 161 -9.18 -7.56 -31.72
C TYR A 161 -8.92 -6.93 -30.35
N LEU A 162 -9.80 -7.24 -29.41
CA LEU A 162 -9.62 -6.92 -28.00
C LEU A 162 -9.11 -8.19 -27.32
N GLU A 163 -7.92 -8.13 -26.74
CA GLU A 163 -7.21 -9.31 -26.25
C GLU A 163 -6.75 -9.11 -24.81
N THR A 164 -6.61 -10.21 -24.09
CA THR A 164 -6.15 -10.22 -22.69
C THR A 164 -5.08 -11.27 -22.49
N SER A 165 -4.19 -11.07 -21.53
CA SER A 165 -3.14 -12.02 -21.17
C SER A 165 -2.79 -11.92 -19.68
N SER A 166 -2.31 -13.03 -19.10
CA SER A 166 -1.74 -13.07 -17.75
C SER A 166 -0.21 -12.92 -17.74
N ASP A 167 0.46 -13.16 -18.88
CA ASP A 167 1.93 -13.24 -18.99
C ASP A 167 2.54 -12.22 -19.96
N GLY A 168 1.70 -11.50 -20.72
CA GLY A 168 2.14 -10.53 -21.72
C GLY A 168 2.71 -11.16 -23.00
N ILE A 169 2.59 -12.48 -23.16
CA ILE A 169 3.10 -13.25 -24.30
C ILE A 169 1.94 -13.92 -25.02
N ASN A 170 1.15 -14.70 -24.29
CA ASN A 170 0.04 -15.47 -24.81
C ASN A 170 -1.26 -14.68 -24.61
N PHE A 171 -1.79 -14.15 -25.72
CA PHE A 171 -3.02 -13.36 -25.70
C PHE A 171 -4.22 -14.16 -26.19
N THR A 172 -5.32 -14.02 -25.46
CA THR A 172 -6.63 -14.59 -25.83
C THR A 172 -7.54 -13.48 -26.34
N SER A 173 -8.09 -13.65 -27.54
CA SER A 173 -9.10 -12.74 -28.10
C SER A 173 -10.40 -12.84 -27.31
N ARG A 174 -10.92 -11.68 -26.89
CA ARG A 174 -12.16 -11.52 -26.11
C ARG A 174 -13.28 -10.88 -26.90
N GLY A 175 -12.92 -10.11 -27.92
CA GLY A 175 -13.85 -9.48 -28.83
C GLY A 175 -13.18 -9.18 -30.16
N THR A 176 -13.99 -9.06 -31.20
CA THR A 176 -13.54 -8.58 -32.51
C THR A 176 -14.58 -7.61 -33.04
N THR A 177 -14.11 -6.54 -33.64
CA THR A 177 -14.96 -5.58 -34.33
C THR A 177 -14.45 -5.44 -35.75
N SER A 178 -15.36 -5.47 -36.73
CA SER A 178 -15.03 -5.43 -38.17
C SER A 178 -16.14 -4.72 -38.93
N GLY A 179 -15.84 -4.19 -40.11
CA GLY A 179 -16.82 -3.51 -40.96
C GLY A 179 -16.51 -2.02 -41.12
N MET A 180 -17.18 -1.41 -42.11
CA MET A 180 -17.09 0.02 -42.39
C MET A 180 -18.05 0.79 -41.50
N HIS A 181 -17.50 1.77 -40.77
CA HIS A 181 -18.24 2.74 -39.94
C HIS A 181 -19.10 2.15 -38.82
N GLU A 182 -18.64 2.34 -37.59
CA GLU A 182 -19.53 2.35 -36.43
C GLU A 182 -19.16 3.57 -35.57
N GLU A 183 -20.06 4.54 -35.48
CA GLU A 183 -19.98 5.63 -34.51
C GLU A 183 -20.55 5.14 -33.18
N GLY A 184 -19.82 5.39 -32.08
CA GLY A 184 -20.26 5.04 -30.74
C GLY A 184 -19.52 3.86 -30.11
N TRP A 185 -19.96 3.51 -28.90
CA TRP A 185 -19.37 2.45 -28.09
C TRP A 185 -19.69 1.07 -28.64
N GLN A 186 -18.64 0.27 -28.85
CA GLN A 186 -18.73 -1.17 -29.03
C GLN A 186 -18.37 -1.83 -27.71
N GLU A 187 -19.30 -2.58 -27.12
CA GLU A 187 -19.15 -3.18 -25.79
C GLU A 187 -19.03 -4.70 -25.85
N PHE A 188 -18.21 -5.26 -24.97
CA PHE A 188 -17.92 -6.68 -24.83
C PHE A 188 -18.05 -7.08 -23.38
N THR A 189 -19.13 -7.75 -23.01
CA THR A 189 -19.27 -8.37 -21.69
C THR A 189 -18.47 -9.67 -21.64
N LEU A 190 -17.65 -9.81 -20.62
CA LEU A 190 -16.78 -10.94 -20.36
C LEU A 190 -17.22 -11.62 -19.07
N SER A 191 -17.05 -12.94 -19.00
CA SER A 191 -17.27 -13.73 -17.78
C SER A 191 -16.00 -14.48 -17.46
N ASP A 192 -15.64 -14.51 -16.18
CA ASP A 192 -14.50 -15.25 -15.64
C ASP A 192 -13.15 -14.91 -16.31
N VAL A 193 -12.92 -13.64 -16.66
CA VAL A 193 -11.65 -13.18 -17.24
C VAL A 193 -10.81 -12.51 -16.17
N THR A 194 -9.71 -13.14 -15.78
CA THR A 194 -8.63 -12.48 -15.04
C THR A 194 -7.46 -12.18 -15.96
N ALA A 195 -6.95 -10.95 -15.95
CA ALA A 195 -5.83 -10.56 -16.79
C ALA A 195 -4.93 -9.50 -16.14
N THR A 196 -3.66 -9.51 -16.53
CA THR A 196 -2.63 -8.55 -16.13
C THR A 196 -2.22 -7.66 -17.32
N PHE A 197 -2.54 -8.08 -18.55
CA PHE A 197 -2.27 -7.35 -19.77
C PHE A 197 -3.52 -7.27 -20.62
N ILE A 198 -3.70 -6.12 -21.26
CA ILE A 198 -4.75 -5.88 -22.25
C ILE A 198 -4.09 -5.40 -23.53
N ARG A 199 -4.53 -5.93 -24.68
CA ARG A 199 -4.03 -5.56 -25.99
C ARG A 199 -5.15 -5.27 -26.96
N LEU A 200 -5.04 -4.14 -27.64
CA LEU A 200 -5.77 -3.82 -28.85
C LEU A 200 -4.87 -4.21 -30.03
N ARG A 201 -5.34 -5.13 -30.88
CA ARG A 201 -4.60 -5.57 -32.07
C ARG A 201 -5.43 -5.27 -33.31
N SER A 202 -4.96 -4.34 -34.13
CA SER A 202 -5.58 -4.06 -35.42
C SER A 202 -4.86 -4.84 -36.52
N VAL A 203 -5.65 -5.45 -37.41
CA VAL A 203 -5.18 -6.13 -38.62
C VAL A 203 -5.96 -5.60 -39.81
N GLY A 204 -5.27 -5.08 -40.82
CA GLY A 204 -5.88 -4.61 -42.06
C GLY A 204 -4.98 -4.81 -43.27
N ALA A 205 -5.59 -4.80 -44.46
CA ALA A 205 -4.87 -4.84 -45.72
C ALA A 205 -4.47 -3.41 -46.10
N ALA A 206 -3.18 -3.16 -46.34
CA ALA A 206 -2.75 -1.92 -47.00
C ALA A 206 -3.15 -1.97 -48.49
N GLY A 207 -3.34 -0.81 -49.10
CA GLY A 207 -3.40 -0.69 -50.56
C GLY A 207 -4.76 -0.91 -51.24
N ALA A 208 -5.88 -0.63 -50.56
CA ALA A 208 -7.20 -0.62 -51.20
C ALA A 208 -7.44 0.61 -52.10
N GLY A 209 -6.56 0.86 -53.07
CA GLY A 209 -6.69 1.95 -54.05
C GLY A 209 -6.52 3.36 -53.48
N GLU A 210 -6.30 4.33 -54.37
CA GLU A 210 -6.15 5.75 -54.01
C GLU A 210 -7.42 6.24 -53.26
N GLY A 211 -7.30 6.47 -51.95
CA GLY A 211 -8.35 7.08 -51.13
C GLY A 211 -8.90 6.27 -49.96
N LEU A 212 -8.51 5.00 -49.77
CA LEU A 212 -8.91 4.19 -48.60
C LEU A 212 -7.67 3.78 -47.80
N THR A 213 -7.22 4.66 -46.89
CA THR A 213 -5.89 4.56 -46.26
C THR A 213 -5.90 4.20 -44.78
N TRP A 214 -7.07 3.93 -44.18
CA TRP A 214 -7.18 3.80 -42.71
C TRP A 214 -7.48 2.36 -42.29
N VAL A 215 -6.57 1.76 -41.51
CA VAL A 215 -6.74 0.39 -41.03
C VAL A 215 -7.52 0.33 -39.73
N THR A 216 -7.23 1.18 -38.74
CA THR A 216 -8.09 1.39 -37.55
C THR A 216 -7.64 2.66 -36.82
N LYS A 217 -8.60 3.47 -36.38
CA LYS A 217 -8.42 4.54 -35.39
C LYS A 217 -9.17 4.16 -34.12
N VAL A 218 -8.51 4.18 -32.98
CA VAL A 218 -9.11 3.99 -31.65
C VAL A 218 -9.19 5.35 -30.99
N HIS A 219 -10.40 5.81 -30.71
CA HIS A 219 -10.67 7.13 -30.12
C HIS A 219 -10.79 7.08 -28.60
N GLU A 220 -11.25 5.95 -28.07
CA GLU A 220 -11.35 5.73 -26.64
C GLU A 220 -11.50 4.22 -26.39
N PHE A 221 -10.96 3.75 -25.28
CA PHE A 221 -11.00 2.37 -24.83
C PHE A 221 -11.07 2.35 -23.31
N GLU A 222 -12.06 1.64 -22.80
CA GLU A 222 -12.28 1.52 -21.38
C GLU A 222 -12.40 0.05 -20.99
N VAL A 223 -11.96 -0.22 -19.77
CA VAL A 223 -11.89 -1.55 -19.19
C VAL A 223 -12.63 -1.48 -17.87
N TYR A 224 -13.56 -2.41 -17.69
CA TYR A 224 -14.38 -2.51 -16.51
C TYR A 224 -14.11 -3.84 -15.83
N GLY A 225 -14.06 -3.80 -14.50
CA GLY A 225 -13.74 -4.96 -13.71
C GLY A 225 -13.43 -4.64 -12.26
N GLY A 226 -13.54 -5.67 -11.43
CA GLY A 226 -13.07 -5.63 -10.05
C GLY A 226 -11.57 -5.82 -9.98
N SER A 227 -10.91 -5.08 -9.09
CA SER A 227 -9.54 -5.43 -8.71
C SER A 227 -9.54 -6.74 -7.93
N THR A 228 -8.50 -7.56 -8.07
CA THR A 228 -8.28 -8.71 -7.17
C THR A 228 -7.52 -8.32 -5.90
N SER A 229 -7.15 -7.05 -5.77
CA SER A 229 -6.51 -6.52 -4.58
C SER A 229 -6.99 -5.12 -4.20
N ALA A 230 -6.96 -4.81 -2.92
CA ALA A 230 -7.30 -3.48 -2.42
C ALA A 230 -6.36 -3.09 -1.29
N THR A 231 -6.23 -1.79 -1.04
CA THR A 231 -5.51 -1.28 0.12
C THR A 231 -6.32 -0.18 0.81
N HIS A 232 -6.40 -0.28 2.13
CA HIS A 232 -6.87 0.79 3.01
C HIS A 232 -5.68 1.29 3.82
N THR A 233 -5.51 2.61 3.95
CA THR A 233 -4.54 3.21 4.86
C THR A 233 -5.27 4.17 5.80
N SER A 234 -5.08 3.99 7.12
CA SER A 234 -5.63 4.93 8.10
C SER A 234 -5.12 6.35 7.87
N ALA A 235 -5.92 7.35 8.23
CA ALA A 235 -5.47 8.74 8.08
C ALA A 235 -4.32 9.05 9.04
N ALA A 236 -3.49 10.02 8.64
CA ALA A 236 -2.22 10.33 9.27
C ALA A 236 -2.28 10.58 10.79
N THR A 237 -3.33 11.25 11.27
CA THR A 237 -3.50 11.60 12.69
C THR A 237 -4.65 10.86 13.34
N GLN A 238 -5.16 9.81 12.70
CA GLN A 238 -6.33 9.08 13.18
C GLN A 238 -6.00 8.22 14.40
N ILE A 239 -4.78 7.70 14.46
CA ILE A 239 -4.28 6.89 15.58
C ILE A 239 -3.21 7.71 16.28
N ASP A 240 -3.57 8.31 17.42
CA ASP A 240 -2.73 9.18 18.24
C ASP A 240 -2.68 8.64 19.68
N GLY A 241 -1.48 8.34 20.16
CA GLY A 241 -1.24 7.90 21.55
C GLY A 241 -1.32 9.03 22.59
N GLY A 242 -1.45 10.27 22.14
CA GLY A 242 -1.54 11.48 22.96
C GLY A 242 -0.22 11.90 23.61
N ASP A 243 -0.28 12.94 24.45
CA ASP A 243 0.92 13.54 25.06
C ASP A 243 1.65 12.61 26.04
N ASN A 244 0.91 11.68 26.66
CA ASN A 244 1.45 10.73 27.63
C ASN A 244 1.90 9.40 27.00
N PHE A 245 1.90 9.30 25.67
CA PHE A 245 2.37 8.13 24.94
C PHE A 245 3.77 7.67 25.39
N ILE A 246 3.97 6.36 25.47
CA ILE A 246 5.27 5.72 25.71
C ILE A 246 5.62 4.81 24.54
N GLU A 247 4.79 3.79 24.27
CA GLU A 247 5.07 2.82 23.21
C GLU A 247 3.80 2.18 22.64
N TRP A 248 3.87 1.78 21.38
CA TRP A 248 2.88 0.93 20.73
C TRP A 248 3.06 -0.51 21.17
N GLU A 249 1.97 -1.21 21.50
CA GLU A 249 2.04 -2.58 22.03
C GLU A 249 1.45 -3.59 21.04
N THR A 250 0.16 -3.44 20.71
CA THR A 250 -0.58 -4.49 20.00
C THR A 250 -1.49 -3.97 18.89
N PHE A 251 -1.72 -4.81 17.87
CA PHE A 251 -2.76 -4.61 16.86
C PHE A 251 -3.67 -5.83 16.80
N THR A 252 -4.98 -5.62 16.94
CA THR A 252 -5.98 -6.70 16.90
C THR A 252 -7.10 -6.34 15.92
N PRO A 253 -7.16 -6.94 14.72
CA PRO A 253 -8.25 -6.75 13.78
C PRO A 253 -9.41 -7.72 14.05
N SER A 254 -10.61 -7.28 13.68
CA SER A 254 -11.76 -8.15 13.43
C SER A 254 -11.93 -8.27 11.92
N GLN A 255 -11.75 -9.49 11.42
CA GLN A 255 -11.67 -9.74 9.99
C GLN A 255 -12.36 -11.05 9.61
N SER A 256 -12.84 -11.12 8.37
CA SER A 256 -13.19 -12.37 7.68
C SER A 256 -12.20 -12.61 6.55
N VAL A 257 -11.60 -13.79 6.53
CA VAL A 257 -10.66 -14.20 5.46
C VAL A 257 -11.15 -15.53 4.88
N PRO A 258 -12.09 -15.52 3.92
CA PRO A 258 -12.53 -16.71 3.21
C PRO A 258 -11.37 -17.42 2.49
N GLU A 259 -11.61 -18.65 2.02
CA GLU A 259 -10.68 -19.35 1.14
C GLU A 259 -10.33 -18.50 -0.10
N ASN A 260 -9.14 -18.69 -0.66
CA ASN A 260 -8.61 -17.92 -1.79
C ASN A 260 -8.42 -16.42 -1.54
N THR A 261 -8.47 -15.98 -0.28
CA THR A 261 -8.23 -14.58 0.09
C THR A 261 -7.10 -14.42 1.10
N THR A 262 -6.48 -13.24 1.12
CA THR A 262 -5.54 -12.87 2.18
C THR A 262 -5.81 -11.46 2.67
N LEU A 263 -5.56 -11.22 3.95
CA LEU A 263 -5.60 -9.90 4.57
C LEU A 263 -4.34 -9.75 5.44
N THR A 264 -3.55 -8.73 5.11
CA THR A 264 -2.26 -8.46 5.78
C THR A 264 -2.14 -7.00 6.16
N TYR A 265 -1.25 -6.71 7.11
CA TYR A 265 -1.14 -5.39 7.75
C TYR A 265 0.31 -4.94 7.79
N ARG A 266 0.57 -3.66 7.55
CA ARG A 266 1.87 -3.06 7.87
C ARG A 266 1.69 -1.74 8.59
N PHE A 267 2.74 -1.34 9.28
CA PHE A 267 2.70 -0.26 10.25
C PHE A 267 3.81 0.74 9.97
N ARG A 268 3.57 2.01 10.29
CA ARG A 268 4.61 3.02 10.41
C ARG A 268 4.19 4.04 11.44
N SER A 269 5.16 4.74 12.03
CA SER A 269 4.91 5.73 13.05
C SER A 269 5.49 7.09 12.67
N SER A 270 5.04 8.13 13.38
CA SER A 270 5.45 9.51 13.17
C SER A 270 5.37 10.29 14.48
N THR A 271 6.23 11.30 14.61
CA THR A 271 6.19 12.27 15.71
C THR A 271 5.13 13.35 15.52
N ASP A 272 4.78 13.68 14.27
CA ASP A 272 3.94 14.84 13.92
C ASP A 272 2.78 14.54 12.96
N GLY A 273 2.69 13.31 12.45
CA GLY A 273 1.70 12.89 11.45
C GLY A 273 2.03 13.34 10.02
N ALA A 274 3.18 14.00 9.80
CA ALA A 274 3.61 14.49 8.49
C ALA A 274 4.89 13.80 8.00
N ALA A 275 5.90 13.70 8.86
CA ALA A 275 7.14 12.98 8.59
C ALA A 275 7.03 11.55 9.14
N TRP A 276 7.04 10.58 8.23
CA TRP A 276 6.81 9.17 8.58
C TRP A 276 8.08 8.34 8.46
N ASP A 277 8.22 7.39 9.38
CA ASP A 277 9.20 6.32 9.23
C ASP A 277 8.87 5.39 8.05
N SER A 278 9.79 4.49 7.76
CA SER A 278 9.56 3.43 6.78
C SER A 278 8.44 2.50 7.26
N TRP A 279 7.68 1.96 6.29
CA TRP A 279 6.73 0.89 6.58
C TRP A 279 7.44 -0.37 7.07
N SER A 280 6.84 -1.04 8.04
CA SER A 280 7.19 -2.41 8.40
C SER A 280 6.91 -3.38 7.25
N GLU A 281 7.46 -4.59 7.35
CA GLU A 281 6.99 -5.71 6.53
C GLU A 281 5.52 -6.05 6.85
N TYR A 282 4.81 -6.63 5.88
CA TYR A 282 3.44 -7.08 6.08
C TYR A 282 3.36 -8.25 7.07
N GLN A 283 2.40 -8.16 7.98
CA GLN A 283 2.07 -9.15 9.01
C GLN A 283 0.72 -9.79 8.71
N THR A 284 0.62 -11.09 8.99
CA THR A 284 -0.64 -11.84 8.90
C THR A 284 -1.22 -12.04 10.29
N TYR A 285 -2.50 -11.72 10.47
CA TYR A 285 -3.19 -12.00 11.73
C TYR A 285 -3.53 -13.49 11.84
N SER A 286 -3.01 -14.16 12.87
CA SER A 286 -3.19 -15.61 13.09
C SER A 286 -4.23 -15.94 14.17
N GLY A 287 -5.09 -14.98 14.55
CA GLY A 287 -6.06 -15.15 15.65
C GLY A 287 -5.54 -14.73 17.03
N SER A 288 -4.37 -14.12 17.11
CA SER A 288 -3.83 -13.48 18.32
C SER A 288 -3.27 -12.11 17.96
N ALA A 289 -3.36 -11.17 18.90
CA ALA A 289 -2.89 -9.80 18.70
C ALA A 289 -1.46 -9.79 18.13
N ILE A 290 -1.24 -8.96 17.10
CA ILE A 290 0.07 -8.75 16.52
C ILE A 290 0.84 -7.84 17.47
N ASP A 291 2.01 -8.28 17.93
CA ASP A 291 2.94 -7.43 18.66
C ASP A 291 3.58 -6.44 17.68
N ILE A 292 3.34 -5.16 17.88
CA ILE A 292 3.86 -4.09 17.01
C ILE A 292 5.00 -3.30 17.67
N SER A 293 5.37 -3.63 18.91
CA SER A 293 6.37 -2.88 19.69
C SER A 293 7.76 -2.87 19.04
N GLU A 294 8.12 -3.96 18.34
CA GLU A 294 9.37 -4.09 17.58
C GLU A 294 9.21 -3.74 16.09
N LEU A 295 7.97 -3.55 15.61
CA LEU A 295 7.69 -3.29 14.19
C LEU A 295 7.69 -1.80 13.85
N VAL A 296 7.52 -0.93 14.83
CA VAL A 296 7.54 0.52 14.66
C VAL A 296 8.40 1.20 15.70
N THR A 297 8.96 2.35 15.34
CA THR A 297 9.63 3.22 16.32
C THR A 297 8.58 3.81 17.25
N SER A 298 8.74 3.63 18.55
CA SER A 298 7.94 4.34 19.57
C SER A 298 8.69 5.56 20.11
N VAL A 299 10.01 5.44 20.30
CA VAL A 299 10.86 6.49 20.85
C VAL A 299 12.21 6.49 20.12
N SER A 300 12.72 7.66 19.78
CA SER A 300 14.10 7.85 19.30
C SER A 300 14.69 9.09 19.96
N GLY A 301 15.62 8.89 20.91
CA GLY A 301 16.13 9.98 21.74
C GLY A 301 15.05 10.56 22.65
N GLU A 302 14.75 11.85 22.50
CA GLU A 302 13.68 12.55 23.24
C GLU A 302 12.34 12.56 22.49
N ASP A 303 12.35 12.16 21.21
CA ASP A 303 11.19 12.20 20.34
C ASP A 303 10.27 11.00 20.57
N LYS A 304 8.96 11.27 20.63
CA LYS A 304 7.89 10.27 20.78
C LYS A 304 7.12 10.14 19.47
N TYR A 305 7.11 8.94 18.91
CA TYR A 305 6.45 8.62 17.65
C TYR A 305 4.98 8.26 17.91
N ARG A 306 4.25 9.25 18.43
CA ARG A 306 2.90 9.08 18.98
C ARG A 306 1.79 8.91 17.95
N TYR A 307 2.08 9.10 16.66
CA TYR A 307 1.14 8.84 15.59
C TYR A 307 1.46 7.51 14.94
N LEU A 308 0.43 6.73 14.64
CA LEU A 308 0.53 5.47 13.92
C LEU A 308 -0.30 5.52 12.64
N GLN A 309 0.20 4.89 11.59
CA GLN A 309 -0.61 4.50 10.45
C GLN A 309 -0.60 2.99 10.28
N VAL A 310 -1.78 2.47 9.93
CA VAL A 310 -1.98 1.08 9.55
C VAL A 310 -2.36 1.06 8.09
N GLU A 311 -1.68 0.23 7.30
CA GLU A 311 -2.14 -0.14 5.97
C GLU A 311 -2.60 -1.60 5.96
N SER A 312 -3.82 -1.81 5.52
CA SER A 312 -4.43 -3.12 5.32
C SER A 312 -4.43 -3.45 3.83
N LYS A 313 -3.89 -4.61 3.47
CA LYS A 313 -3.86 -5.12 2.09
C LYS A 313 -4.74 -6.35 1.97
N PHE A 314 -5.72 -6.25 1.08
CA PHE A 314 -6.70 -7.27 0.74
C PHE A 314 -6.28 -7.92 -0.58
N THR A 315 -6.31 -9.25 -0.68
CA THR A 315 -6.13 -9.94 -1.96
C THR A 315 -7.13 -11.08 -2.12
N SER A 316 -7.51 -11.37 -3.36
CA SER A 316 -8.32 -12.51 -3.78
C SER A 316 -7.62 -13.19 -4.96
N SER A 317 -7.50 -14.51 -4.96
CA SER A 317 -6.96 -15.26 -6.11
C SER A 317 -8.05 -15.79 -7.04
N ASP A 318 -9.32 -15.74 -6.64
CA ASP A 318 -10.46 -16.20 -7.45
C ASP A 318 -11.29 -15.06 -8.04
N GLY A 319 -11.11 -13.81 -7.57
CA GLY A 319 -11.86 -12.65 -8.02
C GLY A 319 -13.35 -12.69 -7.65
N VAL A 320 -13.76 -13.60 -6.77
CA VAL A 320 -15.14 -13.81 -6.31
C VAL A 320 -15.24 -13.63 -4.80
N SER A 321 -14.33 -14.23 -4.06
CA SER A 321 -14.26 -14.14 -2.60
C SER A 321 -13.54 -12.86 -2.20
N THR A 322 -14.08 -12.13 -1.21
CA THR A 322 -13.45 -10.92 -0.66
C THR A 322 -13.14 -11.08 0.82
N PRO A 323 -11.89 -10.82 1.27
CA PRO A 323 -11.64 -10.63 2.69
C PRO A 323 -12.28 -9.32 3.14
N THR A 324 -12.75 -9.28 4.39
CA THR A 324 -13.34 -8.09 5.00
C THR A 324 -12.62 -7.71 6.28
N LEU A 325 -12.48 -6.41 6.52
CA LEU A 325 -11.99 -5.81 7.75
C LEU A 325 -13.12 -4.95 8.32
N SER A 326 -13.70 -5.36 9.45
CA SER A 326 -14.83 -4.65 10.07
C SER A 326 -14.38 -3.68 11.16
N GLU A 327 -13.30 -4.01 11.86
CA GLU A 327 -12.70 -3.13 12.87
C GLU A 327 -11.26 -3.52 13.14
N TYR A 328 -10.53 -2.63 13.81
CA TYR A 328 -9.31 -3.00 14.52
C TYR A 328 -9.07 -2.12 15.73
N THR A 329 -8.30 -2.65 16.67
CA THR A 329 -7.82 -1.94 17.86
C THR A 329 -6.30 -1.90 17.86
N VAL A 330 -5.76 -0.76 18.30
CA VAL A 330 -4.34 -0.56 18.56
C VAL A 330 -4.16 -0.30 20.05
N GLY A 331 -3.44 -1.20 20.74
CA GLY A 331 -3.05 -1.04 22.13
C GLY A 331 -1.72 -0.30 22.25
N TYR A 332 -1.61 0.57 23.25
CA TYR A 332 -0.39 1.33 23.55
C TYR A 332 -0.25 1.61 25.04
N HIS A 333 0.99 1.84 25.45
CA HIS A 333 1.35 2.18 26.82
C HIS A 333 1.39 3.70 27.03
N THR A 334 0.93 4.16 28.20
CA THR A 334 0.96 5.57 28.58
C THR A 334 1.63 5.78 29.94
N ASN A 335 2.22 6.96 30.17
CA ASN A 335 2.80 7.31 31.48
C ASN A 335 1.74 7.74 32.52
N VAL A 336 0.46 7.48 32.25
CA VAL A 336 -0.62 7.83 33.17
C VAL A 336 -0.83 6.66 34.12
N ALA A 337 -0.88 6.94 35.42
CA ALA A 337 -1.24 5.93 36.40
C ALA A 337 -2.66 5.40 36.12
N PRO A 338 -2.92 4.09 36.25
CA PRO A 338 -4.26 3.54 36.09
C PRO A 338 -5.28 4.24 37.00
N SER A 339 -6.44 4.61 36.44
CA SER A 339 -7.51 5.30 37.19
C SER A 339 -8.13 4.44 38.28
N THR A 340 -7.99 3.11 38.17
CA THR A 340 -8.38 2.14 39.21
C THR A 340 -7.18 1.27 39.57
N PRO A 341 -6.73 1.25 40.84
CA PRO A 341 -5.70 0.31 41.28
C PRO A 341 -6.20 -1.12 41.07
N THR A 342 -5.55 -1.89 40.20
CA THR A 342 -5.78 -3.33 40.12
C THR A 342 -5.24 -3.93 41.43
N ALA A 343 -6.13 -4.36 42.32
CA ALA A 343 -5.72 -5.01 43.56
C ALA A 343 -4.89 -6.25 43.22
N MET A 344 -3.58 -6.19 43.43
CA MET A 344 -2.74 -7.37 43.30
C MET A 344 -3.01 -8.28 44.49
N THR A 345 -3.52 -9.48 44.24
CA THR A 345 -3.61 -10.53 45.25
C THR A 345 -2.19 -10.90 45.65
N ALA A 346 -1.76 -10.49 46.85
CA ALA A 346 -0.50 -10.95 47.41
C ALA A 346 -0.59 -12.46 47.63
N VAL A 347 0.15 -13.23 46.82
CA VAL A 347 0.37 -14.65 47.10
C VAL A 347 1.38 -14.73 48.23
N VAL A 348 0.89 -14.87 49.46
CA VAL A 348 1.74 -15.20 50.60
C VAL A 348 2.05 -16.69 50.50
N GLY A 349 3.31 -17.01 50.13
CA GLY A 349 3.78 -18.40 50.13
C GLY A 349 3.63 -19.00 51.53
N GLN A 350 3.01 -20.18 51.61
CA GLN A 350 3.00 -21.00 52.83
C GLN A 350 4.28 -21.81 52.96
#